data_AF-A0A529MHL2-F1
#
_entry.id   AF-A0A529MHL2-F1
#
_cell.length_a   1.000
_cell.length_b   1.000
_cell.length_c   1.000
_cell.angle_alpha   90.00
_cell.angle_beta   90.00
_cell.angle_gamma   90.00
#
_symmetry.space_group_name_H-M   'P 1'
#
loop_
_entity.id
_entity.type
_entity.pdbx_description
1 polymer ?
#
loop_
_entity_poly.entity_id
_entity_poly.type
_entity_poly.pdbx_seq_one_letter_code
_entity_poly.pdbx_strand_id
1 'polypeptide(L)'
;PVDLVIFAVKLYDSEGAAASIAPLVGVNTRVVTLQNGIDSVEILRRHLQRDRVIGGATYLSGFISKPGEVVHSGGLPHILVGGQHDPVIEQLKGLCDRAIGLELK
;
A
#
# COMPACT_ATOMS: atom_id res chain seq x y z
N PRO A 1 3.05 -17.02 -0.36
CA PRO A 1 2.73 -15.91 -1.30
C PRO A 1 1.34 -15.34 -1.01
N VAL A 2 1.13 -14.06 -1.29
CA VAL A 2 -0.16 -13.34 -1.07
C VAL A 2 -0.63 -12.66 -2.36
N ASP A 3 -1.89 -12.25 -2.45
CA ASP A 3 -2.39 -11.51 -3.61
C ASP A 3 -1.93 -10.04 -3.61
N LEU A 4 -1.89 -9.42 -2.43
CA LEU A 4 -1.56 -8.01 -2.24
C LEU A 4 -0.68 -7.78 -1.01
N VAL A 5 0.37 -6.99 -1.18
CA VAL A 5 1.16 -6.40 -0.08
C VAL A 5 0.86 -4.90 -0.03
N ILE A 6 0.38 -4.41 1.11
CA ILE A 6 0.30 -2.97 1.40
C ILE A 6 1.59 -2.54 2.07
N PHE A 7 2.40 -1.74 1.38
CA PHE A 7 3.68 -1.26 1.86
C PHE A 7 3.53 0.12 2.51
N ALA A 8 3.54 0.15 3.84
CA ALA A 8 3.21 1.33 4.65
C ALA A 8 4.20 1.61 5.79
N VAL A 9 5.44 1.10 5.70
CA VAL A 9 6.52 1.48 6.62
C VAL A 9 6.89 2.96 6.44
N LYS A 10 7.61 3.57 7.39
CA LYS A 10 8.12 4.93 7.17
C LYS A 10 9.20 4.92 6.08
N LEU A 11 9.31 6.00 5.31
CA LEU A 11 10.14 6.04 4.10
C LEU A 11 11.61 5.66 4.37
N TYR A 12 12.15 6.04 5.52
CA TYR A 12 13.53 5.73 5.93
C TYR A 12 13.78 4.24 6.21
N ASP A 13 12.73 3.42 6.40
CA ASP A 13 12.83 1.97 6.60
C ASP A 13 12.66 1.16 5.29
N SER A 14 12.48 1.85 4.16
CA SER A 14 11.99 1.22 2.92
C SER A 14 12.93 0.18 2.33
N GLU A 15 14.25 0.39 2.35
CA GLU A 15 15.22 -0.55 1.75
C GLU A 15 15.17 -1.92 2.47
N GLY A 16 15.24 -1.92 3.81
CA GLY A 16 15.20 -3.15 4.59
C GLY A 16 13.83 -3.85 4.51
N ALA A 17 12.74 -3.08 4.52
CA ALA A 17 11.40 -3.63 4.37
C ALA A 17 11.14 -4.18 2.96
N ALA A 18 11.64 -3.53 1.91
CA ALA A 18 11.50 -4.02 0.54
C ALA A 18 12.22 -5.37 0.34
N ALA A 19 13.40 -5.53 0.92
CA ALA A 19 14.12 -6.80 0.91
C ALA A 19 13.38 -7.91 1.69
N SER A 20 12.76 -7.57 2.83
CA SER A 20 12.14 -8.57 3.71
C SER A 20 10.82 -9.14 3.17
N ILE A 21 10.11 -8.41 2.31
CA ILE A 21 8.82 -8.88 1.75
C ILE A 21 8.97 -9.86 0.58
N ALA A 22 10.19 -10.10 0.07
CA ALA A 22 10.41 -10.97 -1.09
C ALA A 22 9.72 -12.37 -1.00
N PRO A 23 9.71 -13.08 0.15
CA PRO A 23 9.01 -14.37 0.28
C PRO A 23 7.49 -14.30 0.12
N LEU A 24 6.90 -13.11 0.26
CA LEU A 24 5.46 -12.88 0.10
C LEU A 24 5.07 -12.71 -1.39
N VAL A 25 6.02 -12.33 -2.25
CA VAL A 25 5.74 -11.85 -3.60
C VAL A 25 5.86 -12.98 -4.64
N GLY A 26 4.71 -13.57 -4.99
CA GLY A 26 4.54 -14.49 -6.11
C GLY A 26 4.30 -13.78 -7.44
N VAL A 27 4.09 -14.56 -8.50
CA VAL A 27 3.85 -14.06 -9.87
C VAL A 27 2.60 -13.19 -10.00
N ASN A 28 1.56 -13.49 -9.21
CA ASN A 28 0.30 -12.76 -9.21
C ASN A 28 0.21 -11.68 -8.13
N THR A 29 1.26 -11.50 -7.32
CA THR A 29 1.23 -10.54 -6.22
C THR A 29 1.37 -9.12 -6.76
N ARG A 30 0.60 -8.20 -6.18
CA ARG A 30 0.84 -6.74 -6.28
C ARG A 30 1.38 -6.18 -4.98
N VAL A 31 2.25 -5.20 -5.09
CA VAL A 31 2.79 -4.43 -3.97
C VAL A 31 2.38 -2.99 -4.16
N VAL A 32 1.45 -2.52 -3.32
CA VAL A 32 0.96 -1.14 -3.34
C VAL A 32 1.67 -0.38 -2.23
N THR A 33 2.45 0.64 -2.60
CA THR A 33 3.00 1.58 -1.60
C THR A 33 2.06 2.74 -1.37
N LEU A 34 1.81 3.06 -0.10
CA LEU A 34 0.96 4.16 0.35
C LEU A 34 1.77 5.24 1.09
N GLN A 35 3.09 5.19 0.96
CA GLN A 35 3.99 6.08 1.67
C GLN A 35 3.93 7.50 1.08
N ASN A 36 4.08 8.50 1.94
CA ASN A 36 4.35 9.87 1.49
C ASN A 36 5.71 9.97 0.78
N GLY A 37 5.82 10.90 -0.17
CA GLY A 37 7.02 11.11 -0.98
C GLY A 37 6.93 10.49 -2.38
N ILE A 38 8.04 10.48 -3.11
CA ILE A 38 8.08 10.00 -4.51
C ILE A 38 9.04 8.82 -4.72
N ASP A 39 9.88 8.50 -3.74
CA ASP A 39 10.98 7.55 -3.91
C ASP A 39 10.58 6.08 -3.70
N SER A 40 9.47 5.83 -2.99
CA SER A 40 9.07 4.49 -2.54
C SER A 40 8.93 3.47 -3.68
N VAL A 41 8.35 3.89 -4.80
CA VAL A 41 8.17 3.04 -5.99
C VAL A 41 9.53 2.61 -6.55
N GLU A 42 10.49 3.53 -6.66
CA GLU A 42 11.81 3.19 -7.21
C GLU A 42 12.63 2.36 -6.23
N ILE A 43 12.53 2.61 -4.93
CA ILE A 43 13.16 1.77 -3.90
C ILE A 43 12.62 0.34 -4.01
N LEU A 44 11.30 0.15 -4.04
CA LEU A 44 10.69 -1.19 -4.15
C LEU A 44 11.12 -1.92 -5.43
N ARG A 45 11.26 -1.21 -6.55
CA ARG A 45 11.70 -1.76 -7.84
C ARG A 45 13.16 -2.23 -7.86
N ARG A 46 13.99 -1.86 -6.90
CA ARG A 46 15.34 -2.42 -6.74
C ARG A 46 15.33 -3.84 -6.20
N HIS A 47 14.28 -4.21 -5.47
CA HIS A 47 14.14 -5.52 -4.80
C HIS A 47 13.13 -6.43 -5.48
N LEU A 48 12.16 -5.85 -6.19
CA LEU A 48 11.02 -6.55 -6.76
C LEU A 48 10.90 -6.34 -8.27
N GLN A 49 10.25 -7.28 -8.95
CA GLN A 49 9.93 -7.12 -10.37
C GLN A 49 9.04 -5.88 -10.60
N ARG A 50 9.38 -5.09 -11.62
CA ARG A 50 8.83 -3.74 -11.83
C ARG A 50 7.32 -3.70 -12.05
N ASP A 51 6.78 -4.72 -12.69
CA ASP A 51 5.36 -4.92 -13.00
C ASP A 51 4.51 -5.23 -11.76
N ARG A 52 5.14 -5.59 -10.64
CA ARG A 52 4.43 -5.89 -9.38
C ARG A 52 4.22 -4.66 -8.50
N VAL A 53 4.96 -3.58 -8.73
CA VAL A 53 4.97 -2.40 -7.85
C VAL A 53 4.00 -1.34 -8.37
N ILE A 54 3.03 -0.98 -7.54
CA ILE A 54 2.01 0.02 -7.83
C ILE A 54 2.14 1.17 -6.82
N GLY A 55 2.17 2.40 -7.33
CA GLY A 55 2.16 3.60 -6.50
C GLY A 55 0.73 3.94 -6.04
N GLY A 56 0.63 4.44 -4.82
CA GLY A 56 -0.60 5.01 -4.28
C GLY A 56 -0.32 6.14 -3.28
N ALA A 57 -1.37 6.83 -2.89
CA ALA A 57 -1.33 7.94 -1.95
C ALA A 57 -2.56 7.91 -1.03
N THR A 58 -2.39 8.30 0.23
CA THR A 58 -3.48 8.34 1.23
C THR A 58 -3.75 9.78 1.66
N TYR A 59 -5.01 10.14 1.84
CA TYR A 59 -5.45 11.49 2.26
C TYR A 59 -6.15 11.51 3.62
N LEU A 60 -5.81 10.55 4.49
CA LEU A 60 -6.37 10.38 5.83
C LEU A 60 -5.37 10.79 6.92
N SER A 61 -5.88 11.08 8.12
CA SER A 61 -5.08 11.38 9.30
C SER A 61 -5.28 10.29 10.37
N GLY A 62 -4.21 9.63 10.76
CA GLY A 62 -4.24 8.67 11.85
C GLY A 62 -2.90 8.49 12.52
N PHE A 63 -2.91 8.04 13.76
CA PHE A 63 -1.70 7.81 14.54
C PHE A 63 -1.87 6.61 15.47
N ILE A 64 -0.74 6.04 15.90
CA ILE A 64 -0.71 4.98 16.92
C ILE A 64 -0.68 5.69 18.27
N SER A 65 -1.73 5.54 19.09
CA SER A 65 -1.78 6.16 20.43
C SER A 65 -0.97 5.36 21.45
N LYS A 66 -1.03 4.03 21.36
CA LYS A 66 -0.30 3.06 22.18
C LYS A 66 -0.20 1.71 21.46
N PRO A 67 0.62 0.75 21.93
CA PRO A 67 0.72 -0.57 21.30
C PRO A 67 -0.65 -1.22 21.09
N GLY A 68 -0.97 -1.57 19.84
CA GLY A 68 -2.23 -2.20 19.45
C GLY A 68 -3.42 -1.25 19.25
N GLU A 69 -3.25 0.07 19.39
CA GLU A 69 -4.33 1.06 19.18
C GLU A 69 -3.98 2.08 18.10
N VAL A 70 -4.86 2.21 17.10
CA VAL A 70 -4.77 3.20 16.01
C VAL A 70 -5.95 4.15 16.13
N VAL A 71 -5.67 5.44 16.17
CA VAL A 71 -6.66 6.51 16.20
C VAL A 71 -6.81 7.10 14.81
N HIS A 72 -8.01 7.02 14.24
CA HIS A 72 -8.38 7.75 13.04
C HIS A 72 -8.87 9.15 13.44
N SER A 73 -8.12 10.18 13.05
CA SER A 73 -8.30 11.57 13.51
C SER A 73 -9.02 12.47 12.50
N GLY A 74 -9.56 11.89 11.42
CA GLY A 74 -10.24 12.60 10.33
C GLY A 74 -9.41 12.69 9.06
N GLY A 75 -9.69 13.68 8.22
CA GLY A 75 -9.17 13.78 6.86
C GLY A 75 -10.14 13.17 5.83
N LEU A 76 -9.73 13.15 4.56
CA LEU A 76 -10.50 12.49 3.52
C LEU A 76 -10.24 10.98 3.61
N PRO A 77 -11.26 10.12 3.54
CA PRO A 77 -11.06 8.67 3.59
C PRO A 77 -10.46 8.13 2.27
N HIS A 78 -9.78 8.95 1.47
CA HIS A 78 -9.36 8.59 0.12
C HIS A 78 -7.99 7.91 0.11
N ILE A 79 -7.91 6.83 -0.66
CA ILE A 79 -6.69 6.23 -1.14
C ILE A 79 -6.71 6.27 -2.65
N LEU A 80 -5.73 6.93 -3.26
CA LEU A 80 -5.50 6.89 -4.70
C LEU A 80 -4.53 5.76 -5.01
N VAL A 81 -4.85 4.89 -5.95
CA VAL A 81 -3.95 3.80 -6.36
C VAL A 81 -3.90 3.71 -7.88
N GLY A 82 -2.70 3.50 -8.43
CA GLY A 82 -2.53 3.21 -9.86
C GLY A 82 -3.01 1.81 -10.25
N GLY A 83 -2.68 1.36 -11.47
CA GLY A 83 -3.07 0.03 -11.93
C GLY A 83 -4.56 -0.09 -12.25
N GLN A 84 -5.15 0.95 -12.84
CA GLN A 84 -6.48 0.85 -13.44
C GLN A 84 -6.49 -0.33 -14.42
N HIS A 85 -7.45 -1.24 -14.27
CA HIS A 85 -7.58 -2.54 -14.97
C HIS A 85 -6.71 -3.71 -14.45
N ASP A 86 -5.95 -3.53 -13.37
CA ASP A 86 -5.34 -4.67 -12.69
C ASP A 86 -6.39 -5.42 -11.86
N PRO A 87 -6.58 -6.74 -12.05
CA PRO A 87 -7.62 -7.49 -11.34
C PRO A 87 -7.49 -7.44 -9.81
N VAL A 88 -6.27 -7.35 -9.26
CA VAL A 88 -6.05 -7.26 -7.81
C VAL A 88 -6.48 -5.89 -7.30
N ILE A 89 -6.25 -4.83 -8.08
CA ILE A 89 -6.68 -3.48 -7.73
C ILE A 89 -8.20 -3.33 -7.83
N GLU A 90 -8.84 -3.96 -8.81
CA GLU A 90 -10.31 -4.02 -8.90
C GLU A 90 -10.93 -4.75 -7.70
N GLN A 91 -10.32 -5.86 -7.27
CA GLN A 91 -10.73 -6.57 -6.05
C GLN A 91 -10.53 -5.73 -4.79
N LEU A 92 -9.39 -5.03 -4.67
CA LEU A 92 -9.13 -4.09 -3.58
C LEU A 92 -10.19 -2.99 -3.53
N LYS A 93 -10.58 -2.43 -4.69
CA LYS A 93 -11.65 -1.45 -4.78
C LYS A 93 -12.95 -2.01 -4.25
N GLY A 94 -13.35 -3.20 -4.69
CA GLY A 94 -14.58 -3.85 -4.23
C GLY A 94 -14.57 -4.16 -2.73
N LEU A 95 -13.41 -4.39 -2.12
CA LEU A 95 -13.25 -4.51 -0.66
C LEU A 95 -13.42 -3.16 0.04
N CYS A 96 -12.81 -2.10 -0.49
CA CYS A 96 -12.94 -0.74 0.06
C CYS A 96 -14.37 -0.22 -0.03
N ASP A 97 -15.08 -0.49 -1.12
CA ASP A 97 -16.49 -0.10 -1.31
C ASP A 97 -17.42 -0.73 -0.24
N ARG A 98 -17.01 -1.82 0.41
CA ARG A 98 -17.73 -2.46 1.53
C ARG A 98 -17.20 -2.09 2.92
N ALA A 99 -16.08 -1.38 2.98
CA ALA A 99 -15.47 -0.95 4.23
C ALA A 99 -16.10 0.37 4.73
N ILE A 100 -15.96 0.62 6.03
CA ILE A 100 -16.37 1.90 6.63
C ILE A 100 -15.13 2.78 6.78
N GLY A 101 -15.21 4.02 6.30
CA GLY A 101 -14.15 5.02 6.50
C GLY A 101 -12.96 4.92 5.54
N LEU A 102 -13.13 4.20 4.41
CA LEU A 102 -12.11 4.08 3.37
C LEU A 102 -12.76 4.12 1.98
N GLU A 103 -12.19 4.91 1.07
CA GLU A 103 -12.60 5.02 -0.32
C GLU A 103 -11.37 4.87 -1.22
N LEU A 104 -11.35 3.83 -2.06
CA LEU A 104 -10.34 3.69 -3.10
C LEU A 104 -10.79 4.47 -4.36
N LYS A 105 -9.96 5.40 -4.81
CA LYS A 105 -10.19 6.34 -5.90
C LYS A 105 -9.21 6.10 -7.05
#